data_AF-A0A959FVA6-F1
#
_entry.id   AF-A0A959FVA6-F1
#
_cell.length_a   1.000
_cell.length_b   1.000
_cell.length_c   1.000
_cell.angle_alpha   90.00
_cell.angle_beta   90.00
_cell.angle_gamma   90.00
#
_symmetry.space_group_name_H-M   'P 1'
#
loop_
_entity.id
_entity.type
_entity.pdbx_description
1 polymer ?
#
loop_
_entity_poly.entity_id
_entity_poly.type
_entity_poly.pdbx_seq_one_letter_code
_entity_poly.pdbx_strand_id
1 'polypeptide(L)'
;MLLFIFRALWRNDDGMPNYPQVFLLTLLLLSSVSAIGQITIEGQNSTCICTGFGNTVQYVGDKNCSELYALVEGYTAPFYFENCRFDLFGIPQDSAKLEILDQQGKVVFDTLLTRVEMDPVAYLEVDSMLIVEGAMNKSQLNRIRGIKARYACPWLTEAKVKGFSLVLLDEADQMLEYQVQGSRIPEKYRVQLTTIEKPKYLYIFEIDWIPVGCGEQMNAMIFEIK
;
A
#
# COMPACT_ATOMS: atom_id res chain seq x y z
N MET A 1 35.61 34.54 -20.92
CA MET A 1 35.44 34.49 -22.40
C MET A 1 34.07 35.09 -22.74
N LEU A 2 34.00 36.42 -22.61
CA LEU A 2 32.78 37.23 -22.65
C LEU A 2 32.92 38.30 -23.76
N LEU A 3 33.56 37.92 -24.88
CA LEU A 3 34.10 38.87 -25.86
C LEU A 3 33.95 38.45 -27.34
N PHE A 4 33.02 37.55 -27.66
CA PHE A 4 32.74 37.18 -29.06
C PHE A 4 31.26 37.36 -29.51
N ILE A 5 30.39 37.92 -28.67
CA ILE A 5 28.97 38.13 -29.03
C ILE A 5 28.73 39.44 -29.79
N PHE A 6 29.72 40.34 -29.92
CA PHE A 6 29.53 41.66 -30.53
C PHE A 6 30.07 41.84 -31.96
N ARG A 7 30.11 40.78 -32.78
CA ARG A 7 30.51 40.90 -34.20
C ARG A 7 29.64 40.18 -35.22
N ALA A 8 28.38 39.88 -34.89
CA ALA A 8 27.36 39.48 -35.85
C ALA A 8 26.24 40.52 -36.03
N LEU A 9 26.41 41.72 -35.46
CA LEU A 9 25.45 42.83 -35.54
C LEU A 9 25.97 43.98 -36.40
N TRP A 10 26.65 43.69 -37.51
CA TRP A 10 26.97 44.69 -38.52
C TRP A 10 26.38 44.31 -39.87
N ARG A 11 25.31 45.04 -40.20
CA ARG A 11 24.77 45.39 -41.52
C ARG A 11 24.44 44.26 -42.51
N ASN A 12 23.12 44.06 -42.69
CA ASN A 12 22.54 44.06 -44.03
C ASN A 12 21.75 45.37 -44.20
N ASP A 13 21.92 46.04 -45.33
CA ASP A 13 21.32 47.34 -45.64
C ASP A 13 19.83 47.27 -46.04
N ASP A 14 19.18 46.10 -45.89
CA ASP A 14 17.74 45.96 -46.09
C ASP A 14 17.08 45.59 -44.77
N GLY A 15 16.34 46.54 -44.20
CA GLY A 15 15.79 46.54 -42.85
C GLY A 15 14.79 45.45 -42.53
N MET A 16 15.25 44.20 -42.37
CA MET A 16 14.56 43.20 -41.56
C MET A 16 15.55 42.46 -40.66
N PRO A 17 15.34 42.45 -39.34
CA PRO A 17 16.17 41.67 -38.43
C PRO A 17 15.99 40.16 -38.64
N ASN A 18 17.11 39.43 -38.68
CA ASN A 18 17.21 37.96 -38.76
C ASN A 18 16.73 37.26 -37.47
N TYR A 19 15.50 37.55 -37.04
CA TYR A 19 14.87 36.88 -35.90
C TYR A 19 14.52 35.39 -36.07
N PRO A 20 14.37 34.78 -37.27
CA PRO A 20 13.92 33.39 -37.32
C PRO A 20 14.98 32.39 -36.85
N GLN A 21 16.28 32.71 -36.94
CA GLN A 21 17.35 31.76 -36.62
C GLN A 21 17.69 31.73 -35.13
N VAL A 22 17.59 32.86 -34.43
CA VAL A 22 17.78 32.92 -32.97
C VAL A 22 16.58 32.33 -32.25
N PHE A 23 15.36 32.56 -32.75
CA PHE A 23 14.14 32.00 -32.17
C PHE A 23 14.11 30.46 -32.25
N LEU A 24 14.59 29.87 -33.36
CA LEU A 24 14.67 28.42 -33.55
C LEU A 24 15.65 27.75 -32.58
N LEU A 25 16.77 28.40 -32.26
CA LEU A 25 17.76 27.87 -31.32
C LEU A 25 17.26 27.89 -29.86
N THR A 26 16.54 28.94 -29.46
CA THR A 26 15.86 28.99 -28.15
C THR A 26 14.68 28.04 -28.04
N LEU A 27 13.95 27.77 -29.13
CA LEU A 27 12.84 26.81 -29.12
C LEU A 27 13.33 25.36 -28.96
N LEU A 28 14.46 25.01 -29.59
CA LEU A 28 15.09 23.68 -29.46
C LEU A 28 15.72 23.43 -28.08
N LEU A 29 16.05 24.49 -27.33
CA LEU A 29 16.55 24.40 -25.95
C LEU A 29 15.42 24.33 -24.89
N LEU A 30 14.18 24.64 -25.25
CA LEU A 30 12.99 24.53 -24.37
C LEU A 30 12.30 23.17 -24.47
N SER A 31 12.62 22.35 -25.46
CA SER A 31 12.24 20.94 -25.52
C SER A 31 13.32 20.06 -24.87
N SER A 32 13.68 20.34 -23.62
CA SER A 32 14.13 19.25 -22.75
C SER A 32 12.91 18.35 -22.58
N VAL A 33 12.83 17.33 -23.45
CA VAL A 33 11.90 16.22 -23.36
C VAL A 33 11.89 15.79 -21.90
N SER A 34 10.83 16.14 -21.19
CA SER A 34 10.52 15.56 -19.91
C SER A 34 10.32 14.09 -20.20
N ALA A 35 11.36 13.30 -19.93
CA ALA A 35 11.28 11.85 -19.95
C ALA A 35 10.01 11.47 -19.15
N ILE A 36 9.06 10.82 -19.80
CA ILE A 36 7.81 10.41 -19.15
C ILE A 36 8.17 9.13 -18.40
N GLY A 37 8.74 9.30 -17.21
CA GLY A 37 8.92 8.24 -16.24
C GLY A 37 7.70 8.16 -15.32
N GLN A 38 7.34 6.94 -14.94
CA GLN A 38 6.48 6.67 -13.80
C GLN A 38 6.99 5.43 -13.08
N ILE A 39 6.49 5.21 -11.88
CA ILE A 39 6.63 3.92 -11.19
C ILE A 39 5.27 3.23 -11.10
N THR A 40 5.32 1.91 -11.04
CA THR A 40 4.22 1.12 -10.49
C THR A 40 4.71 0.37 -9.27
N ILE A 41 3.82 0.16 -8.30
CA ILE A 41 4.08 -0.65 -7.12
C ILE A 41 3.13 -1.83 -7.20
N GLU A 42 3.68 -3.05 -7.20
CA GLU A 42 2.90 -4.28 -7.37
C GLU A 42 2.01 -4.26 -8.63
N GLY A 43 2.52 -3.65 -9.70
CA GLY A 43 1.83 -3.51 -10.98
C GLY A 43 0.75 -2.42 -11.04
N GLN A 44 0.54 -1.66 -9.97
CA GLN A 44 -0.45 -0.58 -9.90
C GLN A 44 0.20 0.81 -9.90
N ASN A 45 -0.46 1.81 -10.48
CA ASN A 45 -0.02 3.21 -10.35
C ASN A 45 -0.30 3.68 -8.91
N SER A 46 0.74 3.69 -8.08
CA SER A 46 0.68 3.91 -6.64
C SER A 46 2.00 4.49 -6.14
N THR A 47 1.95 5.21 -5.04
CA THR A 47 3.12 5.68 -4.28
C THR A 47 3.14 5.13 -2.85
N CYS A 48 2.21 4.24 -2.51
CA CYS A 48 2.11 3.65 -1.18
C CYS A 48 3.04 2.43 -1.05
N ILE A 49 3.90 2.48 -0.03
CA ILE A 49 4.76 1.36 0.39
C ILE A 49 4.25 0.81 1.71
N CYS A 50 3.98 -0.50 1.73
CA CYS A 50 3.48 -1.20 2.90
C CYS A 50 4.62 -1.80 3.73
N THR A 51 4.62 -1.55 5.02
CA THR A 51 5.71 -1.94 5.94
C THR A 51 5.52 -3.35 6.50
N GLY A 52 6.37 -4.31 6.12
CA GLY A 52 6.33 -5.70 6.62
C GLY A 52 6.20 -6.74 5.50
N PHE A 53 6.06 -6.28 4.25
CA PHE A 53 6.21 -7.10 3.04
C PHE A 53 7.25 -6.50 2.10
N GLY A 54 7.74 -7.34 1.18
CA GLY A 54 8.46 -6.84 0.01
C GLY A 54 7.47 -6.13 -0.92
N ASN A 55 7.77 -4.89 -1.30
CA ASN A 55 7.03 -4.13 -2.29
C ASN A 55 7.86 -4.09 -3.57
N THR A 56 7.36 -4.67 -4.64
CA THR A 56 7.99 -4.65 -5.97
C THR A 56 7.74 -3.30 -6.61
N VAL A 57 8.77 -2.47 -6.71
CA VAL A 57 8.74 -1.19 -7.41
C VAL A 57 9.24 -1.42 -8.84
N GLN A 58 8.43 -1.04 -9.83
CA GLN A 58 8.78 -1.16 -11.24
C GLN A 58 8.88 0.23 -11.88
N TYR A 59 9.97 0.49 -12.59
CA TYR A 59 10.07 1.67 -13.44
C TYR A 59 9.37 1.41 -14.79
N VAL A 60 8.50 2.34 -15.19
CA VAL A 60 7.85 2.34 -16.49
C VAL A 60 8.12 3.70 -17.12
N GLY A 61 9.15 3.78 -17.94
CA GLY A 61 9.49 5.00 -18.65
C GLY A 61 10.25 4.71 -19.94
N ASP A 62 10.68 5.78 -20.61
CA ASP A 62 11.34 5.74 -21.91
C ASP A 62 12.85 5.44 -21.84
N LYS A 63 13.48 5.65 -20.67
CA LYS A 63 14.89 5.29 -20.44
C LYS A 63 15.10 3.80 -20.18
N ASN A 64 16.25 3.28 -20.64
CA ASN A 64 16.68 1.91 -20.37
C ASN A 64 16.98 1.72 -18.87
N CYS A 65 16.19 0.89 -18.20
CA CYS A 65 16.27 0.70 -16.75
C CYS A 65 17.57 0.06 -16.25
N SER A 66 18.29 -0.69 -17.09
CA SER A 66 19.59 -1.27 -16.70
C SER A 66 20.67 -0.21 -16.47
N GLU A 67 20.46 1.01 -16.95
CA GLU A 67 21.35 2.16 -16.78
C GLU A 67 20.87 3.10 -15.68
N LEU A 68 19.82 2.73 -14.93
CA LEU A 68 19.24 3.54 -13.87
C LEU A 68 19.55 2.94 -12.49
N TYR A 69 19.54 3.79 -11.48
CA TYR A 69 19.50 3.38 -10.07
C TYR A 69 18.53 4.27 -9.31
N ALA A 70 17.95 3.75 -8.24
CA ALA A 70 17.05 4.48 -7.36
C ALA A 70 17.73 4.83 -6.03
N LEU A 71 17.48 6.03 -5.55
CA LEU A 71 17.78 6.47 -4.19
C LEU A 71 16.46 6.65 -3.45
N VAL A 72 16.40 6.10 -2.23
CA VAL A 72 15.24 6.24 -1.35
C VAL A 72 15.70 6.91 -0.08
N GLU A 73 15.05 8.01 0.27
CA GLU A 73 15.36 8.75 1.49
C GLU A 73 15.25 7.85 2.73
N GLY A 74 16.28 7.89 3.57
CA GLY A 74 16.41 7.03 4.75
C GLY A 74 17.14 5.70 4.51
N TYR A 75 17.46 5.35 3.25
CA TYR A 75 18.36 4.26 2.91
C TYR A 75 19.75 4.76 2.55
N THR A 76 20.78 4.02 2.94
CA THR A 76 22.18 4.40 2.70
C THR A 76 22.73 3.88 1.37
N ALA A 77 22.14 2.82 0.83
CA ALA A 77 22.57 2.19 -0.41
C ALA A 77 21.56 2.45 -1.55
N PRO A 78 22.04 2.61 -2.81
CA PRO A 78 21.16 2.68 -3.97
C PRO A 78 20.53 1.32 -4.26
N PHE A 79 19.34 1.37 -4.86
CA PHE A 79 18.66 0.20 -5.43
C PHE A 79 18.94 0.14 -6.93
N TYR A 80 19.44 -1.00 -7.40
CA TYR A 80 19.65 -1.23 -8.83
C TYR A 80 18.47 -2.01 -9.40
N PHE A 81 18.07 -1.66 -10.61
CA PHE A 81 16.94 -2.31 -11.27
C PHE A 81 17.36 -3.64 -11.91
N GLU A 82 16.69 -4.72 -11.54
CA GLU A 82 16.72 -6.00 -12.22
C GLU A 82 15.40 -6.20 -12.98
N ASN A 83 15.45 -6.42 -14.29
CA ASN A 83 14.25 -6.49 -15.13
C ASN A 83 13.30 -5.28 -14.94
N CYS A 84 13.89 -4.08 -14.81
CA CYS A 84 13.21 -2.82 -14.49
C CYS A 84 12.47 -2.81 -13.15
N ARG A 85 12.86 -3.66 -12.20
CA ARG A 85 12.24 -3.79 -10.88
C ARG A 85 13.27 -3.79 -9.75
N PHE A 86 12.85 -3.41 -8.56
CA PHE A 86 13.56 -3.69 -7.32
C PHE A 86 12.55 -3.87 -6.18
N ASP A 87 12.96 -4.56 -5.12
CA ASP A 87 12.11 -4.79 -3.96
C ASP A 87 12.45 -3.83 -2.82
N LEU A 88 11.40 -3.28 -2.20
CA LEU A 88 11.49 -2.37 -1.07
C LEU A 88 10.69 -2.92 0.12
N PHE A 89 11.35 -3.20 1.23
CA PHE A 89 10.75 -3.80 2.43
C PHE A 89 10.30 -2.73 3.45
N GLY A 90 9.49 -1.78 3.00
CA GLY A 90 9.04 -0.63 3.81
C GLY A 90 9.85 0.65 3.56
N ILE A 91 9.49 1.72 4.28
CA ILE A 91 10.28 2.95 4.36
C ILE A 91 10.39 3.40 5.85
N PRO A 92 11.51 4.01 6.27
CA PRO A 92 11.76 4.28 7.69
C PRO A 92 10.93 5.43 8.28
N GLN A 93 10.30 6.26 7.45
CA GLN A 93 9.54 7.45 7.83
C GLN A 93 8.19 7.46 7.10
N ASP A 94 7.24 8.27 7.58
CA ASP A 94 5.86 8.33 7.03
C ASP A 94 5.81 8.68 5.55
N SER A 95 6.82 9.40 5.07
CA SER A 95 7.07 9.64 3.66
C SER A 95 8.56 9.60 3.37
N ALA A 96 8.94 9.20 2.16
CA ALA A 96 10.33 9.21 1.71
C ALA A 96 10.40 9.67 0.25
N LYS A 97 11.37 10.52 -0.09
CA LYS A 97 11.64 10.82 -1.50
C LYS A 97 12.22 9.59 -2.21
N LEU A 98 11.66 9.24 -3.37
CA LEU A 98 12.26 8.32 -4.32
C LEU A 98 12.78 9.11 -5.52
N GLU A 99 14.06 8.96 -5.83
CA GLU A 99 14.68 9.50 -7.04
C GLU A 99 15.23 8.37 -7.89
N ILE A 100 14.93 8.37 -9.19
CA ILE A 100 15.53 7.49 -10.18
C ILE A 100 16.50 8.33 -11.00
N LEU A 101 17.76 7.92 -10.99
CA LEU A 101 18.86 8.63 -11.62
C LEU A 101 19.50 7.77 -12.71
N ASP A 102 20.07 8.42 -13.73
CA ASP A 102 20.96 7.74 -14.67
C ASP A 102 22.38 7.62 -14.12
N GLN A 103 23.27 6.91 -14.84
CA GLN A 103 24.67 6.70 -14.45
C GLN A 103 25.48 8.00 -14.23
N GLN A 104 25.00 9.15 -14.70
CA GLN A 104 25.65 10.45 -14.52
C GLN A 104 25.13 11.20 -13.28
N GLY A 105 24.18 10.60 -12.55
CA GLY A 105 23.52 11.22 -11.40
C GLY A 105 22.46 12.24 -11.79
N LYS A 106 21.98 12.25 -13.03
CA LYS A 106 20.88 13.12 -13.45
C LYS A 106 19.54 12.45 -13.09
N VAL A 107 18.69 13.17 -12.36
CA VAL A 107 17.34 12.74 -12.04
C VAL A 107 16.52 12.58 -13.32
N VAL A 108 15.93 11.40 -13.47
CA VAL A 108 15.09 11.00 -14.60
C VAL A 108 13.62 10.99 -14.20
N PHE A 109 13.35 10.61 -12.95
CA PHE A 109 12.03 10.58 -12.34
C PHE A 109 12.20 10.76 -10.84
N ASP A 110 11.29 11.49 -10.21
CA ASP A 110 11.16 11.51 -8.76
C ASP A 110 9.69 11.50 -8.33
N THR A 111 9.47 11.00 -7.13
CA THR A 111 8.15 11.00 -6.49
C THR A 111 8.32 10.95 -4.98
N LEU A 112 7.23 11.24 -4.26
CA LEU A 112 7.12 10.97 -2.83
C LEU A 112 6.47 9.60 -2.62
N LEU A 113 7.12 8.73 -1.85
CA LEU A 113 6.53 7.49 -1.36
C LEU A 113 5.87 7.76 -0.01
N THR A 114 4.73 7.14 0.23
CA THR A 114 3.99 7.22 1.50
C THR A 114 4.00 5.88 2.20
N ARG A 115 4.33 5.88 3.48
CA ARG A 115 4.32 4.67 4.31
C ARG A 115 2.89 4.34 4.69
N VAL A 116 2.52 3.08 4.52
CA VAL A 116 1.29 2.54 5.04
C VAL A 116 1.65 1.53 6.13
N GLU A 117 1.38 1.92 7.38
CA GLU A 117 1.54 1.03 8.52
C GLU A 117 0.52 -0.11 8.45
N MET A 118 0.97 -1.27 8.91
CA MET A 118 0.39 -2.57 8.62
C MET A 118 -0.30 -3.14 9.85
N ASP A 119 -1.38 -2.51 10.31
CA ASP A 119 -2.24 -3.13 11.31
C ASP A 119 -3.43 -3.80 10.60
N PRO A 120 -3.41 -5.13 10.40
CA PRO A 120 -4.55 -5.84 9.86
C PRO A 120 -5.73 -5.69 10.83
N VAL A 121 -6.86 -5.19 10.33
CA VAL A 121 -8.07 -5.03 11.16
C VAL A 121 -9.01 -6.19 10.90
N ALA A 122 -9.35 -6.93 11.96
CA ALA A 122 -10.36 -7.96 11.92
C ALA A 122 -11.75 -7.36 12.17
N TYR A 123 -12.76 -7.90 11.51
CA TYR A 123 -14.14 -7.51 11.63
C TYR A 123 -14.99 -8.74 11.82
N LEU A 124 -15.89 -8.68 12.79
CA LEU A 124 -17.00 -9.62 12.91
C LEU A 124 -18.06 -9.27 11.85
N GLU A 125 -18.36 -10.21 10.95
CA GLU A 125 -19.43 -10.06 9.97
C GLU A 125 -20.75 -10.53 10.58
N VAL A 126 -21.68 -9.60 10.76
CA VAL A 126 -23.05 -9.87 11.23
C VAL A 126 -24.02 -9.37 10.17
N ASP A 127 -24.76 -10.28 9.53
CA ASP A 127 -25.56 -9.97 8.34
C ASP A 127 -24.74 -9.27 7.25
N SER A 128 -24.97 -7.97 7.02
CA SER A 128 -24.24 -7.11 6.08
C SER A 128 -23.36 -6.07 6.77
N MET A 129 -23.23 -6.12 8.10
CA MET A 129 -22.44 -5.19 8.90
C MET A 129 -21.08 -5.79 9.27
N LEU A 130 -20.06 -4.93 9.37
CA LEU A 130 -18.72 -5.25 9.83
C LEU A 130 -18.45 -4.51 11.14
N ILE A 131 -18.17 -5.24 12.22
CA ILE A 131 -18.03 -4.70 13.57
C ILE A 131 -16.66 -5.07 14.12
N VAL A 132 -15.91 -4.11 14.65
CA VAL A 132 -14.57 -4.33 15.22
C VAL A 132 -14.64 -4.54 16.74
N GLU A 133 -15.50 -3.79 17.42
CA GLU A 133 -15.70 -3.85 18.87
C GLU A 133 -17.07 -3.25 19.25
N GLY A 134 -17.52 -3.49 20.48
CA GLY A 134 -18.67 -2.81 21.07
C GLY A 134 -19.71 -3.73 21.68
N ALA A 135 -20.97 -3.28 21.71
CA ALA A 135 -22.09 -4.06 22.23
C ALA A 135 -22.90 -4.69 21.09
N MET A 136 -23.40 -5.90 21.32
CA MET A 136 -24.29 -6.61 20.42
C MET A 136 -25.51 -7.14 21.16
N ASN A 137 -26.64 -7.25 20.47
CA ASN A 137 -27.83 -7.88 21.03
C ASN A 137 -27.72 -9.40 20.93
N LYS A 138 -28.25 -10.13 21.92
CA LYS A 138 -28.29 -11.61 21.89
C LYS A 138 -28.82 -12.19 20.57
N SER A 139 -29.82 -11.56 19.95
CA SER A 139 -30.40 -12.00 18.68
C SER A 139 -29.42 -11.99 17.49
N GLN A 140 -28.31 -11.26 17.60
CA GLN A 140 -27.28 -11.17 16.56
C GLN A 140 -26.33 -12.37 16.57
N LEU A 141 -26.25 -13.16 17.65
CA LEU A 141 -25.34 -14.31 17.75
C LEU A 141 -25.57 -15.34 16.63
N ASN A 142 -26.82 -15.63 16.26
CA ASN A 142 -27.12 -16.55 15.16
C ASN A 142 -26.82 -15.96 13.77
N ARG A 143 -26.69 -14.64 13.69
CA ARG A 143 -26.50 -13.89 12.44
C ARG A 143 -25.03 -13.59 12.14
N ILE A 144 -24.14 -13.92 13.07
CA ILE A 144 -22.71 -13.88 12.84
C ILE A 144 -22.41 -14.85 11.69
N ARG A 145 -21.72 -14.40 10.66
CA ARG A 145 -21.31 -15.23 9.52
C ARG A 145 -19.89 -15.74 9.69
N GLY A 146 -19.02 -14.90 10.26
CA GLY A 146 -17.60 -15.17 10.29
C GLY A 146 -16.78 -13.93 10.56
N ILE A 147 -15.49 -14.04 10.28
CA ILE A 147 -14.50 -12.97 10.40
C ILE A 147 -14.07 -12.55 9.01
N LYS A 148 -14.01 -11.25 8.80
CA LYS A 148 -13.34 -10.63 7.65
C LYS A 148 -12.11 -9.89 8.14
N ALA A 149 -11.07 -9.91 7.34
CA ALA A 149 -9.88 -9.08 7.55
C ALA A 149 -9.87 -8.02 6.47
N ARG A 150 -9.60 -6.76 6.83
CA ARG A 150 -9.26 -5.72 5.87
C ARG A 150 -7.81 -5.34 6.04
N TYR A 151 -7.21 -5.02 4.90
CA TYR A 151 -5.86 -4.52 4.83
C TYR A 151 -5.81 -3.11 4.24
N ALA A 152 -4.86 -2.30 4.72
CA ALA A 152 -4.70 -0.93 4.27
C ALA A 152 -4.04 -0.85 2.88
N CYS A 153 -3.28 -1.87 2.48
CA CYS A 153 -2.59 -1.87 1.18
C CYS A 153 -3.56 -2.09 0.02
N PRO A 154 -3.62 -1.14 -0.94
CA PRO A 154 -4.60 -1.18 -2.02
C PRO A 154 -4.37 -2.34 -3.00
N TRP A 155 -3.16 -2.88 -3.05
CA TRP A 155 -2.79 -3.95 -3.97
C TRP A 155 -2.90 -5.37 -3.39
N LEU A 156 -3.13 -5.50 -2.08
CA LEU A 156 -3.42 -6.80 -1.46
C LEU A 156 -4.89 -7.16 -1.67
N THR A 157 -5.17 -7.94 -2.72
CA THR A 157 -6.52 -8.31 -3.14
C THR A 157 -7.14 -9.46 -2.32
N GLU A 158 -6.32 -10.25 -1.60
CA GLU A 158 -6.79 -11.40 -0.84
C GLU A 158 -6.21 -11.45 0.58
N ALA A 159 -6.94 -10.92 1.57
CA ALA A 159 -6.71 -11.26 2.97
C ALA A 159 -7.59 -12.46 3.34
N LYS A 160 -6.98 -13.61 3.64
CA LYS A 160 -7.71 -14.83 4.04
C LYS A 160 -7.50 -15.13 5.52
N VAL A 161 -8.60 -15.15 6.27
CA VAL A 161 -8.64 -15.72 7.63
C VAL A 161 -8.62 -17.24 7.53
N LYS A 162 -7.66 -17.88 8.18
CA LYS A 162 -7.41 -19.33 8.17
C LYS A 162 -7.97 -20.03 9.39
N GLY A 163 -8.12 -19.33 10.50
CA GLY A 163 -8.74 -19.85 11.70
C GLY A 163 -8.86 -18.76 12.76
N PHE A 164 -9.65 -19.05 13.78
CA PHE A 164 -9.79 -18.21 14.97
C PHE A 164 -10.42 -19.01 16.10
N SER A 165 -10.19 -18.55 17.32
CA SER A 165 -10.79 -19.05 18.54
C SER A 165 -11.99 -18.19 18.90
N LEU A 166 -13.12 -18.82 19.20
CA LEU A 166 -14.37 -18.15 19.57
C LEU A 166 -14.82 -18.63 20.94
N VAL A 167 -15.01 -17.70 21.88
CA VAL A 167 -15.46 -18.00 23.25
C VAL A 167 -16.68 -17.14 23.60
N LEU A 168 -17.75 -17.77 24.05
CA LEU A 168 -18.93 -17.11 24.61
C LEU A 168 -18.99 -17.36 26.11
N LEU A 169 -19.02 -16.30 26.91
CA LEU A 169 -19.21 -16.34 28.36
C LEU A 169 -20.62 -15.90 28.72
N ASP A 170 -21.22 -16.55 29.72
CA ASP A 170 -22.48 -16.14 30.33
C ASP A 170 -22.29 -15.34 31.64
N GLU A 171 -23.39 -14.91 32.27
CA GLU A 171 -23.34 -14.19 33.55
C GLU A 171 -22.81 -15.01 34.74
N ALA A 172 -22.81 -16.34 34.63
CA ALA A 172 -22.29 -17.27 35.63
C ALA A 172 -20.85 -17.70 35.31
N ASP A 173 -20.19 -17.04 34.36
CA ASP A 173 -18.86 -17.33 33.84
C ASP A 173 -18.71 -18.76 33.25
N GLN A 174 -19.82 -19.37 32.82
CA GLN A 174 -19.77 -20.59 32.01
C GLN A 174 -19.35 -20.26 30.58
N MET A 175 -18.50 -21.10 30.00
CA MET A 175 -17.91 -20.87 28.69
C MET A 175 -18.34 -21.89 27.64
N LEU A 176 -18.62 -21.41 26.43
CA LEU A 176 -18.63 -22.20 25.20
C LEU A 176 -17.46 -21.75 24.33
N GLU A 177 -16.60 -22.69 23.97
CA GLU A 177 -15.38 -22.43 23.20
C GLU A 177 -15.34 -23.27 21.92
N TYR A 178 -14.90 -22.65 20.83
CA TYR A 178 -14.74 -23.29 19.54
C TYR A 178 -13.47 -22.82 18.82
N GLN A 179 -12.68 -23.77 18.34
CA GLN A 179 -11.70 -23.51 17.28
C GLN A 179 -12.40 -23.55 15.92
N VAL A 180 -12.41 -22.42 15.22
CA VAL A 180 -12.97 -22.31 13.88
C VAL A 180 -11.86 -22.41 12.84
N GLN A 181 -12.06 -23.25 11.85
CA GLN A 181 -11.17 -23.39 10.69
C GLN A 181 -11.79 -22.63 9.51
N GLY A 182 -11.00 -21.74 8.91
CA GLY A 182 -11.42 -20.79 7.90
C GLY A 182 -12.04 -19.51 8.47
N SER A 183 -12.64 -18.71 7.60
CA SER A 183 -13.21 -17.41 7.96
C SER A 183 -14.67 -17.47 8.41
N ARG A 184 -15.38 -18.58 8.23
CA ARG A 184 -16.83 -18.70 8.49
C ARG A 184 -17.10 -19.54 9.73
N ILE A 185 -18.02 -19.08 10.57
CA ILE A 185 -18.49 -19.87 11.72
C ILE A 185 -19.48 -20.93 11.21
N PRO A 186 -19.21 -22.23 11.45
CA PRO A 186 -20.16 -23.31 11.15
C PRO A 186 -21.53 -23.07 11.76
N GLU A 187 -22.60 -23.38 11.01
CA GLU A 187 -23.98 -23.25 11.48
C GLU A 187 -24.24 -23.97 12.81
N LYS A 188 -23.65 -25.15 13.02
CA LYS A 188 -23.79 -25.88 14.28
C LYS A 188 -23.32 -25.06 15.50
N TYR A 189 -22.23 -24.29 15.36
CA TYR A 189 -21.73 -23.44 16.44
C TYR A 189 -22.68 -22.26 16.65
N ARG A 190 -23.14 -21.62 15.56
CA ARG A 190 -24.09 -20.50 15.64
C ARG A 190 -25.38 -20.86 16.38
N VAL A 191 -25.94 -22.04 16.11
CA VAL A 191 -27.11 -22.55 16.83
C VAL A 191 -26.79 -22.75 18.32
N GLN A 192 -25.65 -23.35 18.66
CA GLN A 192 -25.24 -23.55 20.06
C GLN A 192 -25.00 -22.24 20.81
N LEU A 193 -24.46 -21.20 20.15
CA LEU A 193 -24.30 -19.89 20.77
C LEU A 193 -25.64 -19.29 21.24
N THR A 194 -26.75 -19.63 20.59
CA THR A 194 -28.09 -19.16 20.99
C THR A 194 -28.71 -19.92 22.16
N THR A 195 -28.16 -21.08 22.55
CA THR A 195 -28.72 -21.89 23.64
C THR A 195 -28.35 -21.36 25.02
N ILE A 196 -27.34 -20.49 25.12
CA ILE A 196 -27.03 -19.80 26.37
C ILE A 196 -28.14 -18.81 26.68
N GLU A 197 -28.75 -18.91 27.87
CA GLU A 197 -29.85 -18.04 28.28
C GLU A 197 -29.41 -16.60 28.53
N LYS A 198 -28.28 -16.41 29.21
CA LYS A 198 -27.77 -15.10 29.63
C LYS A 198 -26.33 -14.85 29.18
N PRO A 199 -26.09 -14.79 27.86
CA PRO A 199 -24.76 -14.51 27.35
C PRO A 199 -24.33 -13.09 27.73
N LYS A 200 -23.07 -12.94 28.13
CA LYS A 200 -22.49 -11.68 28.64
C LYS A 200 -21.41 -11.14 27.72
N TYR A 201 -20.48 -11.98 27.27
CA TYR A 201 -19.38 -11.58 26.40
C TYR A 201 -19.10 -12.60 25.31
N LEU A 202 -18.79 -12.10 24.10
CA LEU A 202 -18.21 -12.88 23.01
C LEU A 202 -16.77 -12.42 22.76
N TYR A 203 -15.83 -13.35 22.85
CA TYR A 203 -14.42 -13.15 22.56
C TYR A 203 -14.06 -13.86 21.26
N ILE A 204 -13.24 -13.19 20.45
CA ILE A 204 -12.69 -13.74 19.22
C ILE A 204 -11.20 -13.40 19.23
N PHE A 205 -10.36 -14.43 19.23
CA PHE A 205 -8.91 -14.27 19.38
C PHE A 205 -8.17 -15.33 18.56
N GLU A 206 -6.82 -15.29 18.58
CA GLU A 206 -5.98 -16.18 17.79
C GLU A 206 -6.40 -16.20 16.31
N ILE A 207 -6.67 -15.02 15.76
CA ILE A 207 -7.14 -14.88 14.38
C ILE A 207 -5.93 -15.08 13.46
N ASP A 208 -5.78 -16.31 12.99
CA ASP A 208 -4.76 -16.68 12.02
C ASP A 208 -5.15 -16.15 10.65
N TRP A 209 -4.29 -15.33 10.06
CA TRP A 209 -4.51 -14.79 8.73
C TRP A 209 -3.23 -14.81 7.89
N ILE A 210 -3.39 -14.81 6.57
CA ILE A 210 -2.27 -14.75 5.63
C ILE A 210 -2.55 -13.61 4.65
N PRO A 211 -1.75 -12.52 4.69
CA PRO A 211 -1.78 -11.47 3.67
C PRO A 211 -1.28 -12.01 2.33
N VAL A 212 -0.08 -12.60 2.28
CA VAL A 212 0.47 -13.46 1.22
C VAL A 212 1.67 -14.20 1.85
N GLY A 213 1.62 -15.53 1.99
CA GLY A 213 2.80 -16.36 2.28
C GLY A 213 3.39 -16.35 3.71
N CYS A 214 3.07 -15.38 4.57
CA CYS A 214 3.51 -15.35 5.98
C CYS A 214 2.30 -15.42 6.92
N GLY A 215 2.39 -16.25 7.96
CA GLY A 215 1.33 -16.37 8.98
C GLY A 215 1.56 -15.34 10.08
N GLU A 216 0.59 -14.44 10.25
CA GLU A 216 0.57 -13.46 11.34
C GLU A 216 -0.71 -13.64 12.15
N GLN A 217 -0.73 -13.13 13.39
CA GLN A 217 -1.93 -13.09 14.24
C GLN A 217 -2.50 -11.67 14.28
N MET A 218 -3.82 -11.53 14.18
CA MET A 218 -4.51 -10.23 14.29
C MET A 218 -5.00 -9.96 15.71
N ASN A 219 -5.41 -8.71 15.93
CA ASN A 219 -6.03 -8.25 17.17
C ASN A 219 -7.25 -9.10 17.57
N ALA A 220 -7.38 -9.35 18.87
CA ALA A 220 -8.58 -9.94 19.44
C ALA A 220 -9.75 -8.94 19.43
N MET A 221 -10.97 -9.45 19.34
CA MET A 221 -12.21 -8.67 19.43
C MET A 221 -13.04 -9.13 20.63
N ILE A 222 -13.66 -8.18 21.31
CA ILE A 222 -14.51 -8.42 22.48
C ILE A 222 -15.84 -7.70 22.28
N PHE A 223 -16.95 -8.41 22.46
CA PHE A 223 -18.30 -7.86 22.34
C PHE A 223 -19.09 -8.09 23.62
N GLU A 224 -19.63 -7.03 24.20
CA GLU A 224 -20.61 -7.10 25.30
C GLU A 224 -21.98 -7.49 24.72
N ILE A 225 -22.67 -8.43 25.36
CA ILE A 225 -23.98 -8.90 24.88
C ILE A 225 -25.10 -8.33 25.75
N LYS A 226 -26.06 -7.67 25.10
CA LYS A 226 -27.25 -7.06 25.71
C LYS A 226 -28.54 -7.80 25.34
#